data_AF-A0A383B4K8-F1
#
_entry.id   AF-A0A383B4K8-F1
#
_cell.length_a   1.000
_cell.length_b   1.000
_cell.length_c   1.000
_cell.angle_alpha   90.00
_cell.angle_beta   90.00
_cell.angle_gamma   90.00
#
_symmetry.space_group_name_H-M   'P 1'
#
loop_
_entity.id
_entity.type
_entity.pdbx_description
1 polymer ?
#
loop_
_entity_poly.entity_id
_entity_poly.type
_entity_poly.pdbx_seq_one_letter_code
_entity_poly.pdbx_strand_id
1 'polypeptide(L)' 'MKKIILILSALLLTACSNHMVKVGKRCTPLDSDNTYEKSFVWLVNKDNLRSFDEKINKMNCEMNEEKI' A
#
# COMPACT_ATOMS: atom_id res chain seq x y z
N MET A 1 1.76 -33.41 5.86
CA MET A 1 0.48 -33.24 5.13
C MET A 1 -0.37 -32.08 5.66
N LYS A 2 -0.71 -32.01 6.95
CA LYS A 2 -1.55 -30.93 7.52
C LYS A 2 -1.02 -29.49 7.27
N LYS A 3 0.30 -29.29 7.37
CA LYS A 3 0.95 -27.99 7.08
C LYS A 3 0.86 -27.59 5.61
N ILE A 4 0.99 -28.55 4.69
CA ILE A 4 0.92 -28.31 3.24
C ILE A 4 -0.50 -27.87 2.85
N ILE A 5 -1.52 -28.56 3.40
CA ILE A 5 -2.92 -28.20 3.19
C ILE A 5 -3.21 -26.79 3.72
N LEU A 6 -2.67 -26.42 4.89
CA LEU A 6 -2.80 -25.06 5.45
C LEU A 6 -2.17 -23.99 4.54
N ILE A 7 -0.95 -24.23 4.05
CA ILE A 7 -0.26 -23.30 3.14
C ILE A 7 -1.03 -23.16 1.82
N LEU A 8 -1.50 -24.28 1.25
CA LEU A 8 -2.26 -24.28 0.00
C LEU A 8 -3.61 -23.55 0.15
N SER A 9 -4.30 -23.75 1.28
CA SER A 9 -5.53 -23.04 1.60
C SER A 9 -5.30 -21.53 1.73
N ALA A 10 -4.21 -21.12 2.39
CA ALA A 10 -3.84 -19.71 2.50
C ALA A 10 -3.54 -19.09 1.12
N LEU A 11 -2.85 -19.80 0.23
CA LEU A 11 -2.55 -19.34 -1.14
C LEU A 11 -3.82 -19.20 -2.00
N LEU A 12 -4.81 -20.06 -1.83
CA LEU A 12 -6.08 -19.97 -2.55
C LEU A 12 -6.93 -18.78 -2.06
N LEU A 13 -6.89 -18.51 -0.75
CA LEU A 13 -7.65 -17.39 -0.14
C LEU A 13 -7.11 -16.01 -0.54
N THR A 14 -5.81 -15.86 -0.82
CA THR A 14 -5.25 -14.56 -1.25
C THR A 14 -5.70 -14.16 -2.66
N ALA A 15 -6.05 -15.12 -3.52
CA ALA A 15 -6.56 -14.85 -4.87
C ALA A 15 -7.96 -14.20 -4.86
N CYS A 16 -8.79 -14.50 -3.86
CA CYS A 16 -10.14 -13.96 -3.71
C CYS A 16 -10.20 -12.56 -3.08
N SER A 17 -9.07 -11.98 -2.68
CA SER A 17 -9.04 -10.64 -2.10
C SER A 17 -9.30 -9.56 -3.17
N ASN A 18 -10.17 -8.60 -2.88
CA ASN A 18 -10.31 -7.37 -3.69
C ASN A 18 -9.20 -6.34 -3.41
N HIS A 19 -8.30 -6.63 -2.49
CA HIS A 19 -7.17 -5.77 -2.14
C HIS A 19 -5.84 -6.40 -2.58
N MET A 20 -4.90 -5.54 -2.96
CA MET A 20 -3.51 -5.85 -3.23
C MET A 20 -2.63 -5.14 -2.21
N VAL A 21 -1.60 -5.82 -1.72
CA VAL A 21 -0.64 -5.22 -0.80
C VAL A 21 0.50 -4.60 -1.61
N LYS A 22 0.77 -3.31 -1.40
CA LYS A 22 1.99 -2.65 -1.87
C LYS A 22 2.94 -2.43 -0.69
N VAL A 23 4.18 -2.84 -0.88
CA VAL A 23 5.25 -2.73 0.13
C VAL A 23 6.28 -1.67 -0.28
N GLY A 24 6.86 -1.02 0.72
CA GLY A 24 7.85 0.07 0.58
C GLY A 24 7.31 1.43 1.02
N LYS A 25 8.19 2.29 1.56
CA LYS A 25 7.89 3.65 2.06
C LYS A 25 7.18 4.47 0.98
N ARG A 26 5.94 4.88 1.25
CA ARG A 26 5.18 5.83 0.42
C ARG A 26 4.39 6.78 1.31
N CYS A 27 4.09 7.96 0.76
CA CYS A 27 3.42 9.03 1.49
C CYS A 27 2.28 9.61 0.66
N THR A 28 1.25 10.10 1.33
CA THR A 28 0.24 10.97 0.69
C THR A 28 0.87 12.34 0.39
N PRO A 29 0.24 13.16 -0.47
CA PRO A 29 0.60 14.56 -0.60
C PRO A 29 0.44 15.27 0.75
N LEU A 30 1.17 16.38 0.94
CA LEU A 30 1.01 17.27 2.08
C LEU A 30 -0.40 17.89 2.05
N ASP A 31 -1.12 17.80 3.16
CA ASP A 31 -2.41 18.45 3.34
C ASP A 31 -2.23 19.93 3.76
N SER A 32 -3.31 20.69 3.70
CA SER A 32 -3.40 22.12 4.03
C SER A 32 -2.98 22.47 5.46
N ASP A 33 -3.01 21.50 6.37
CA ASP A 33 -2.57 21.64 7.76
C ASP A 33 -1.11 21.20 7.99
N ASN A 34 -0.34 20.98 6.92
CA ASN A 34 1.03 20.46 6.91
C ASN A 34 1.17 19.02 7.44
N THR A 35 0.10 18.23 7.45
CA THR A 35 0.16 16.80 7.78
C THR A 35 0.18 15.91 6.54
N TYR A 36 0.65 14.67 6.69
CA TYR A 36 0.60 13.65 5.65
C TYR A 36 0.66 12.25 6.26
N GLU A 37 0.15 11.26 5.55
CA GLU A 37 0.23 9.86 5.95
C GLU A 37 1.48 9.21 5.36
N LYS A 38 2.15 8.38 6.15
CA LYS A 38 3.35 7.62 5.77
C LYS A 38 3.21 6.18 6.22
N SER A 39 3.37 5.25 5.29
CA SER A 39 3.37 3.81 5.61
C SER A 39 4.35 3.04 4.72
N PHE A 40 4.81 1.90 5.25
CA PHE A 40 5.58 0.90 4.51
C PHE A 40 4.69 -0.19 3.88
N VAL A 41 3.45 -0.33 4.34
CA VAL A 41 2.49 -1.33 3.86
C VAL A 41 1.18 -0.64 3.55
N TRP A 42 0.74 -0.80 2.29
CA TRP A 42 -0.49 -0.22 1.78
C TRP A 42 -1.42 -1.33 1.31
N LEU A 43 -2.64 -1.36 1.86
CA LEU A 43 -3.73 -2.19 1.36
C LEU A 43 -4.51 -1.40 0.32
N VAL A 44 -4.40 -1.81 -0.95
CA VAL A 44 -4.92 -1.06 -2.08
C VAL A 44 -6.07 -1.84 -2.70
N ASN A 45 -7.25 -1.25 -2.80
CA ASN A 45 -8.32 -1.86 -3.59
C ASN A 45 -7.83 -2.03 -5.04
N LYS A 46 -8.02 -3.23 -5.60
CA LYS A 46 -7.64 -3.57 -6.98
C LYS A 46 -8.22 -2.60 -8.01
N ASP A 47 -9.40 -2.04 -7.75
CA ASP A 47 -10.04 -1.04 -8.60
C ASP A 47 -9.23 0.27 -8.71
N ASN A 48 -8.45 0.59 -7.67
CA ASN A 48 -7.68 1.82 -7.58
C ASN A 48 -6.19 1.66 -7.92
N LEU A 49 -5.76 0.45 -8.29
CA LEU A 49 -4.35 0.11 -8.48
C LEU A 49 -3.61 1.02 -9.44
N ARG A 50 -4.28 1.44 -10.53
CA ARG A 50 -3.70 2.31 -11.54
C ARG A 50 -3.43 3.72 -11.00
N SER A 51 -4.37 4.26 -10.23
CA SER A 51 -4.28 5.60 -9.65
C SER A 51 -3.48 5.68 -8.34
N PHE A 52 -3.19 4.52 -7.73
CA PHE A 52 -2.54 4.49 -6.42
C PHE A 52 -1.16 5.15 -6.43
N ASP A 53 -0.31 4.80 -7.39
CA ASP A 53 1.06 5.34 -7.44
C ASP A 53 1.09 6.82 -7.89
N GLU A 54 0.01 7.31 -8.52
CA GLU A 54 -0.13 8.74 -8.83
C GLU A 54 -0.34 9.57 -7.55
N LYS A 55 -1.13 9.04 -6.61
CA LYS A 55 -1.50 9.74 -5.37
C LYS A 55 -0.57 9.46 -4.20
N ILE A 56 -0.11 8.23 -4.05
CA ILE A 56 0.65 7.74 -2.89
C ILE A 56 1.93 7.10 -3.40
N ASN A 57 3.05 7.79 -3.23
CA ASN A 57 4.33 7.38 -3.79
C ASN A 57 5.52 7.80 -2.93
N LYS A 58 6.72 7.38 -3.34
CA LYS A 58 7.97 7.68 -2.64
C LYS A 58 8.36 9.16 -2.78
N MET A 59 8.06 9.79 -3.93
CA MET A 59 8.39 11.18 -4.22
C MET A 59 7.70 12.13 -3.23
N ASN A 60 6.42 11.87 -2.91
CA ASN A 60 5.71 12.63 -1.89
C ASN A 60 6.44 12.61 -0.54
N CYS A 61 7.06 11.49 -0.15
CA CYS A 61 7.82 11.45 1.08
C CYS A 61 9.04 12.36 1.06
N GLU A 62 9.76 12.40 -0.07
CA GLU A 62 10.95 13.23 -0.24
C GLU A 62 10.55 14.71 -0.21
N MET A 63 9.52 15.10 -0.98
CA MET A 63 9.01 16.46 -1.01
C MET A 63 8.43 16.95 0.33
N ASN A 64 7.73 16.08 1.07
CA ASN A 64 7.17 16.45 2.37
C ASN A 64 8.27 16.61 3.43
N GLU A 65 9.32 15.77 3.39
CA GLU A 65 10.48 15.84 4.28
C GLU A 65 11.35 17.11 4.00
N GLU A 66 11.29 17.71 2.81
CA GLU A 66 11.95 18.98 2.49
C GLU A 66 11.14 20.23 2.90
N LYS A 67 9.82 20.11 3.08
CA LYS A 67 8.89 21.22 3.34
C LYS A 67 8.62 21.46 4.82
N ILE A 68 9.00 20.54 5.68
CA ILE A 68 8.77 20.53 7.14
C ILE A 68 10.14 20.46 7.83
#